data_AF-A0A2D8ACN2-F1
#
_entry.id   AF-A0A2D8ACN2-F1
#
_cell.length_a   1.000
_cell.length_b   1.000
_cell.length_c   1.000
_cell.angle_alpha   90.00
_cell.angle_beta   90.00
_cell.angle_gamma   90.00
#
_symmetry.space_group_name_H-M   'P 1'
#
loop_
_entity.id
_entity.type
_entity.pdbx_description
1 polymer ?
#
loop_
_entity_poly.entity_id
_entity_poly.type
_entity_poly.pdbx_seq_one_letter_code
_entity_poly.pdbx_strand_id
1 'polypeptide(L)'
;ALIFWRRLSPWFALLTVGAVQALFVWFVFVPALSESQQRPVWEAAQFAKTLNEPVYTQSIDMPSFNVYFDKVTERRKLNMGEVGYGREDRLAKDTARDGIYYDVLFKSGPIEIVRRIPAPQDAVPEERIPEESPTEEQAPDQGETTSTENAEASS
;
A
#
# COMPACT_ATOMS: atom_id res chain seq x y z
N ALA A 1 27.78 -19.07 43.89
CA ALA A 1 27.08 -17.81 43.56
C ALA A 1 25.79 -17.62 44.38
N LEU A 2 24.89 -18.62 44.47
CA LEU A 2 23.57 -18.49 45.15
C LEU A 2 23.60 -18.32 46.70
N ILE A 3 24.70 -18.67 47.37
CA ILE A 3 24.77 -18.65 48.85
C ILE A 3 24.90 -17.23 49.42
N PHE A 4 25.40 -16.26 48.64
CA PHE A 4 25.51 -14.86 49.07
C PHE A 4 24.18 -14.09 48.96
N TRP A 5 23.17 -14.63 48.27
CA TRP A 5 21.90 -13.96 48.06
C TRP A 5 21.04 -13.89 49.32
N ARG A 6 21.28 -14.78 50.28
CA ARG A 6 20.48 -14.88 51.51
C ARG A 6 20.68 -13.72 52.48
N ARG A 7 21.64 -12.84 52.21
CA ARG A 7 22.03 -11.71 53.06
C ARG A 7 21.81 -10.33 52.42
N LEU A 8 21.31 -10.30 51.19
CA LEU A 8 20.92 -9.05 50.54
C LEU A 8 19.53 -8.67 51.02
N SER A 9 19.38 -7.41 51.46
CA SER A 9 18.06 -6.85 51.78
C SER A 9 17.12 -7.11 50.60
N PRO A 10 15.89 -7.62 50.83
CA PRO A 10 14.93 -7.90 49.75
C PRO A 10 14.73 -6.71 48.81
N TRP A 11 14.85 -5.49 49.35
CA TRP A 11 14.77 -4.24 48.60
C TRP A 11 15.93 -4.04 47.62
N PHE A 12 17.16 -4.38 48.03
CA PHE A 12 18.33 -4.31 47.16
C PHE A 12 18.31 -5.40 46.08
N ALA A 13 17.80 -6.59 46.43
CA ALA A 13 17.59 -7.66 45.45
C ALA A 13 16.58 -7.24 44.37
N LEU A 14 15.46 -6.63 44.76
CA LEU A 14 14.47 -6.07 43.82
C LEU A 14 15.06 -4.99 42.92
N LEU A 15 15.82 -4.04 43.46
CA LEU A 15 16.51 -3.02 42.67
C LEU A 15 17.49 -3.63 41.67
N THR A 16 18.29 -4.61 42.12
CA THR A 16 19.29 -5.27 41.27
C THR A 16 18.63 -6.03 40.14
N VAL A 17 17.56 -6.78 40.42
CA VAL A 17 16.79 -7.50 39.39
C VAL A 17 16.16 -6.51 38.40
N GLY A 18 15.57 -5.43 38.88
CA GLY A 18 15.00 -4.38 38.02
C GLY A 18 16.06 -3.72 37.12
N ALA A 19 17.24 -3.42 37.67
CA ALA A 19 18.35 -2.85 36.90
C ALA A 19 18.88 -3.84 35.84
N VAL A 20 19.09 -5.11 36.20
CA VAL A 20 19.52 -6.15 35.26
C VAL A 20 18.48 -6.37 34.16
N GLN A 21 17.19 -6.39 34.52
CA GLN A 21 16.10 -6.50 33.54
C GLN A 21 16.09 -5.31 32.59
N ALA A 22 16.22 -4.08 33.11
CA ALA A 22 16.24 -2.88 32.28
C ALA A 22 17.44 -2.88 31.31
N LEU A 23 18.62 -3.24 31.79
CA LEU A 23 19.82 -3.40 30.94
C LEU A 23 19.60 -4.47 29.88
N PHE A 24 19.02 -5.62 30.24
CA PHE A 24 18.73 -6.68 29.28
C PHE A 24 17.77 -6.22 28.17
N VAL A 25 16.67 -5.56 28.53
CA VAL A 25 15.74 -5.00 27.55
C VAL A 25 16.44 -3.98 26.66
N TRP A 26 17.22 -3.08 27.26
CA TRP A 26 17.91 -2.02 26.52
C TRP A 26 18.98 -2.55 25.56
N PHE A 27 19.76 -3.55 25.94
CA PHE A 27 20.89 -4.04 25.15
C PHE A 27 20.57 -5.22 24.24
N VAL A 28 19.50 -5.97 24.51
CA VAL A 28 19.14 -7.16 23.72
C VAL A 28 17.88 -6.91 22.92
N PHE A 29 16.81 -6.46 23.59
CA PHE A 29 15.50 -6.36 22.97
C PHE A 29 15.38 -5.16 22.03
N VAL A 30 15.85 -3.99 22.47
CA VAL A 30 15.79 -2.76 21.64
C VAL A 30 16.62 -2.89 20.35
N PRO A 31 17.88 -3.37 20.37
CA PRO A 31 18.66 -3.50 19.13
C PRO A 31 18.06 -4.52 18.18
N ALA A 32 17.59 -5.67 18.68
CA ALA A 32 16.97 -6.69 17.85
C ALA A 32 15.71 -6.18 17.12
N LEU A 33 14.86 -5.42 17.81
CA LEU A 33 13.68 -4.80 17.20
C LEU A 33 14.03 -3.67 16.22
N SER A 34 15.11 -2.92 16.49
CA SER A 34 15.56 -1.84 15.61
C SER A 34 16.11 -2.38 14.29
N GLU A 35 16.96 -3.41 14.35
CA GLU A 35 17.53 -4.05 13.15
C GLU A 35 16.43 -4.65 12.28
N SER A 36 15.43 -5.29 12.88
CA SER A 36 14.31 -5.89 12.14
C SER A 36 13.51 -4.88 11.32
N GLN A 37 13.49 -3.60 11.71
CA GLN A 37 12.79 -2.55 10.97
C GLN A 37 13.64 -1.96 9.84
N GLN A 38 14.96 -1.90 10.01
CA GLN A 38 15.87 -1.31 9.02
C GLN A 38 16.27 -2.30 7.93
N ARG A 39 16.35 -3.59 8.26
CA ARG A 39 16.76 -4.66 7.35
C ARG A 39 15.94 -4.74 6.06
N PRO A 40 14.59 -4.64 6.07
CA PRO A 40 13.79 -4.72 4.84
C PRO A 40 14.13 -3.65 3.81
N VAL A 41 14.46 -2.44 4.27
CA VAL A 41 14.82 -1.30 3.42
C VAL A 41 16.16 -1.55 2.74
N TRP A 42 17.13 -2.04 3.51
CA TRP A 42 18.44 -2.38 3.00
C TRP A 42 18.35 -3.52 1.97
N GLU A 43 17.60 -4.59 2.26
CA GLU A 43 17.43 -5.72 1.34
C GLU A 43 16.76 -5.29 0.02
N ALA A 44 15.69 -4.47 0.11
CA ALA A 44 15.04 -3.93 -1.08
C ALA A 44 15.97 -3.07 -1.92
N ALA A 45 16.82 -2.25 -1.28
CA ALA A 45 17.79 -1.41 -1.98
C ALA A 45 18.91 -2.24 -2.63
N GLN A 46 19.39 -3.30 -1.97
CA GLN A 46 20.36 -4.22 -2.57
C GLN A 46 19.75 -4.95 -3.77
N PHE A 47 18.51 -5.42 -3.66
CA PHE A 47 17.82 -6.04 -4.79
C PHE A 47 17.65 -5.05 -5.96
N ALA A 48 17.22 -3.81 -5.67
CA ALA A 48 17.07 -2.78 -6.69
C ALA A 48 18.38 -2.48 -7.44
N LYS A 49 19.55 -2.55 -6.76
CA LYS A 49 20.86 -2.43 -7.41
C LYS A 49 21.11 -3.52 -8.46
N THR A 50 20.59 -4.73 -8.26
CA THR A 50 20.76 -5.85 -9.21
C THR A 50 19.96 -5.66 -10.50
N LEU A 51 18.87 -4.89 -10.48
CA LEU A 51 18.03 -4.66 -11.65
C LEU A 51 18.68 -3.71 -12.67
N ASN A 52 19.57 -2.82 -12.22
CA ASN A 52 20.24 -1.82 -13.05
C ASN A 52 19.29 -0.91 -13.87
N GLU A 53 18.04 -0.77 -13.43
CA GLU A 53 16.97 0.06 -13.99
C GLU A 53 16.66 1.25 -13.04
N PRO A 54 16.02 2.34 -13.53
CA PRO A 54 15.53 3.40 -12.65
C PRO A 54 14.36 2.89 -11.77
N VAL A 55 14.39 3.23 -10.48
CA VAL A 55 13.34 2.88 -9.52
C VAL A 55 12.62 4.15 -9.07
N TYR A 56 11.28 4.11 -9.08
CA TYR A 56 10.43 5.25 -8.72
C TYR A 56 9.69 5.00 -7.42
N THR A 57 9.65 6.01 -6.57
CA THR A 57 8.95 5.92 -5.28
C THR A 57 7.44 6.08 -5.49
N GLN A 58 6.66 5.07 -5.08
CA GLN A 58 5.19 5.10 -5.16
C GLN A 58 4.57 5.57 -3.83
N SER A 59 4.63 4.70 -2.82
CA SER A 59 3.83 4.89 -1.62
C SER A 59 4.63 5.41 -0.43
N ILE A 60 5.94 5.14 -0.36
CA ILE A 60 6.81 5.54 0.76
C ILE A 60 7.99 6.33 0.24
N ASP A 61 8.18 7.54 0.74
CA ASP A 61 9.46 8.22 0.60
C ASP A 61 10.32 7.89 1.82
N MET A 62 11.43 7.20 1.61
CA MET A 62 12.33 6.80 2.67
C MET A 62 13.76 7.21 2.29
N PRO A 63 14.30 8.29 2.89
CA PRO A 63 15.64 8.77 2.54
C PRO A 63 16.74 7.71 2.68
N SER A 64 16.61 6.80 3.65
CA SER A 64 17.55 5.68 3.83
C SER A 64 17.56 4.71 2.65
N PHE A 65 16.46 4.54 1.92
CA PHE A 65 16.44 3.74 0.70
C PHE A 65 17.36 4.34 -0.36
N ASN A 66 17.27 5.66 -0.61
CA ASN A 66 18.13 6.34 -1.58
C ASN A 66 19.61 6.23 -1.21
N VAL A 67 19.93 6.29 0.09
CA VAL A 67 21.30 6.09 0.59
C VAL A 67 21.79 4.67 0.30
N TYR A 68 20.99 3.64 0.56
CA TYR A 68 21.41 2.27 0.29
C TYR A 68 21.39 1.91 -1.20
N PHE A 69 20.49 2.52 -1.98
CA PHE A 69 20.35 2.33 -3.42
C PHE A 69 21.42 3.14 -4.20
N ASP A 70 22.02 4.15 -3.57
CA ASP A 70 23.04 5.04 -4.13
C ASP A 70 22.55 5.85 -5.36
N LYS A 71 21.23 6.06 -5.43
CA LYS A 71 20.56 6.87 -6.47
C LYS A 71 19.35 7.57 -5.87
N VAL A 72 19.06 8.77 -6.36
CA VAL A 72 17.84 9.50 -5.98
C VAL A 72 16.65 8.90 -6.74
N THR A 73 15.66 8.39 -6.00
CA THR A 73 14.39 8.00 -6.60
C THR A 73 13.46 9.21 -6.69
N GLU A 74 12.87 9.44 -7.85
CA GLU A 74 11.80 10.42 -8.00
C GLU A 74 10.46 9.84 -7.53
N ARG A 75 9.63 10.69 -6.92
CA ARG A 75 8.24 10.34 -6.55
C ARG A 75 7.30 10.72 -7.68
N ARG A 76 6.83 9.72 -8.43
CA ARG A 76 5.81 9.87 -9.49
C ARG A 76 5.05 8.57 -9.71
N LYS A 77 3.89 8.62 -10.37
CA LYS A 77 3.20 7.39 -10.80
C LYS A 77 4.06 6.62 -11.81
N LEU A 78 4.05 5.28 -11.72
CA LEU A 78 4.75 4.40 -12.65
C LEU A 78 4.07 4.37 -14.01
N ASN A 79 4.87 4.40 -15.07
CA ASN A 79 4.43 3.99 -16.40
C ASN A 79 4.52 2.47 -16.53
N MET A 80 3.88 1.91 -17.57
CA MET A 80 3.93 0.46 -17.81
C MET A 80 5.38 -0.01 -18.00
N GLY A 81 5.72 -1.14 -17.38
CA GLY A 81 7.04 -1.74 -17.42
C GLY A 81 8.07 -1.11 -16.48
N GLU A 82 7.79 0.04 -15.87
CA GLU A 82 8.70 0.68 -14.92
C GLU A 82 8.69 0.00 -13.55
N VAL A 83 9.80 0.15 -12.83
CA VAL A 83 10.00 -0.43 -11.50
C VAL A 83 9.72 0.61 -10.42
N GLY A 84 8.93 0.21 -9.44
CA GLY A 84 8.51 0.99 -8.30
C GLY A 84 8.97 0.42 -6.97
N TYR A 85 9.19 1.32 -6.03
CA TYR A 85 9.41 1.01 -4.63
C TYR A 85 8.21 1.45 -3.79
N GLY A 86 7.70 0.56 -2.95
CA GLY A 86 6.53 0.85 -2.15
C GLY A 86 6.26 -0.14 -1.03
N ARG A 87 5.05 -0.01 -0.51
CA ARG A 87 4.49 -0.73 0.63
C ARG A 87 3.28 -1.49 0.16
N GLU A 88 3.20 -2.76 0.53
CA GLU A 88 2.13 -3.67 0.12
C GLU A 88 0.73 -3.07 0.35
N ASP A 89 0.48 -2.53 1.55
CA ASP A 89 -0.81 -1.96 1.97
C ASP A 89 -1.27 -0.75 1.17
N ARG A 90 -0.34 -0.01 0.56
CA ARG A 90 -0.65 1.12 -0.33
C ARG A 90 -0.70 0.70 -1.79
N LEU A 91 0.19 -0.19 -2.23
CA LEU A 91 0.18 -0.71 -3.60
C LEU A 91 -1.12 -1.45 -3.89
N ALA A 92 -1.64 -2.24 -2.93
CA ALA A 92 -2.95 -2.86 -3.03
C ALA A 92 -4.11 -1.85 -3.15
N LYS A 93 -3.99 -0.67 -2.50
CA LYS A 93 -4.98 0.40 -2.64
C LYS A 93 -4.92 1.05 -4.02
N ASP A 94 -3.74 1.19 -4.61
CA ASP A 94 -3.59 1.69 -5.98
C ASP A 94 -4.24 0.73 -6.98
N THR A 95 -4.14 -0.59 -6.75
CA THR A 95 -4.86 -1.59 -7.54
C THR A 95 -6.37 -1.47 -7.39
N ALA A 96 -6.88 -1.38 -6.16
CA ALA A 96 -8.31 -1.30 -5.90
C ALA A 96 -8.96 0.03 -6.37
N ARG A 97 -8.24 1.15 -6.30
CA ARG A 97 -8.79 2.49 -6.60
C ARG A 97 -8.51 2.97 -8.02
N ASP A 98 -7.26 2.78 -8.47
CA ASP A 98 -6.79 3.34 -9.74
C ASP A 98 -6.68 2.26 -10.83
N GLY A 99 -6.98 0.99 -10.53
CA GLY A 99 -6.88 -0.13 -11.46
C GLY A 99 -5.44 -0.39 -11.91
N ILE A 100 -4.45 -0.06 -11.07
CA ILE A 100 -3.03 -0.23 -11.39
C ILE A 100 -2.56 -1.59 -10.88
N TYR A 101 -2.04 -2.42 -11.81
CA TYR A 101 -1.56 -3.75 -11.50
C TYR A 101 -0.04 -3.80 -11.47
N TYR A 102 0.47 -4.64 -10.59
CA TYR A 102 1.88 -4.76 -10.26
C TYR A 102 2.31 -6.22 -10.26
N ASP A 103 3.45 -6.49 -10.88
CA ASP A 103 4.20 -7.73 -10.70
C ASP A 103 5.23 -7.54 -9.57
N VAL A 104 5.27 -8.45 -8.60
CA VAL A 104 6.13 -8.33 -7.42
C VAL A 104 7.48 -8.95 -7.73
N LEU A 105 8.50 -8.10 -7.88
CA LEU A 105 9.87 -8.54 -8.15
C LEU A 105 10.60 -8.95 -6.87
N PHE A 106 10.31 -8.29 -5.75
CA PHE A 106 10.91 -8.56 -4.45
C PHE A 106 10.00 -8.13 -3.31
N LYS A 107 10.04 -8.89 -2.21
CA LYS A 107 9.28 -8.62 -0.98
C LYS A 107 10.14 -8.89 0.25
N SER A 108 10.19 -7.92 1.16
CA SER A 108 10.76 -8.08 2.50
C SER A 108 9.91 -7.32 3.51
N GLY A 109 9.28 -8.06 4.44
CA GLY A 109 8.31 -7.50 5.37
C GLY A 109 7.19 -6.74 4.64
N PRO A 110 6.89 -5.47 5.02
CA PRO A 110 5.85 -4.67 4.36
C PRO A 110 6.34 -3.94 3.10
N ILE A 111 7.61 -4.11 2.72
CA ILE A 111 8.27 -3.38 1.63
C ILE A 111 8.35 -4.26 0.39
N GLU A 112 8.02 -3.70 -0.76
CA GLU A 112 7.99 -4.40 -2.05
C GLU A 112 8.66 -3.57 -3.15
N ILE A 113 9.36 -4.27 -4.04
CA ILE A 113 9.78 -3.76 -5.35
C ILE A 113 8.85 -4.38 -6.38
N VAL A 114 8.20 -3.53 -7.15
CA VAL A 114 7.15 -3.94 -8.09
C VAL A 114 7.43 -3.42 -9.49
N ARG A 115 6.93 -4.10 -10.51
CA ARG A 115 6.89 -3.62 -11.89
C ARG A 115 5.45 -3.38 -12.30
N ARG A 116 5.13 -2.22 -12.86
CA ARG A 116 3.77 -1.97 -13.35
C ARG A 116 3.49 -2.85 -14.58
N ILE A 117 2.39 -3.60 -14.54
CA ILE A 117 1.93 -4.48 -15.62
C ILE A 117 0.55 -4.02 -16.14
N PRO A 118 0.15 -4.40 -17.36
CA PRO A 118 -1.23 -4.24 -17.80
C PRO A 118 -2.18 -5.00 -16.87
N ALA A 119 -3.45 -4.59 -16.86
CA ALA A 119 -4.49 -5.33 -16.15
C ALA A 119 -4.46 -6.81 -16.60
N PRO A 120 -4.47 -7.77 -15.66
CA PRO A 120 -4.57 -9.18 -16.01
C PRO A 120 -5.79 -9.38 -16.92
N GLN A 121 -5.63 -10.14 -18.00
CA GLN A 121 -6.71 -10.34 -18.98
C GLN A 121 -7.94 -11.04 -18.36
N ASP A 122 -7.75 -11.70 -17.22
CA ASP A 122 -8.78 -12.36 -16.42
C ASP A 122 -9.25 -11.53 -15.21
N ALA A 123 -8.72 -10.32 -15.02
CA ALA A 123 -9.21 -9.40 -14.00
C ALA A 123 -10.54 -8.82 -14.50
N VAL A 124 -11.61 -9.58 -14.25
CA VAL A 124 -12.99 -9.12 -14.43
C VAL A 124 -13.12 -7.77 -13.73
N PRO A 125 -13.43 -6.68 -14.45
CA PRO A 125 -13.69 -5.41 -13.80
C PRO A 125 -14.85 -5.63 -12.85
N GLU A 126 -14.61 -5.42 -11.56
CA GLU A 126 -15.65 -5.46 -10.54
C GLU A 126 -16.79 -4.56 -11.03
N GLU A 127 -17.91 -5.22 -11.28
CA GLU A 127 -19.08 -4.74 -11.99
C GLU A 127 -19.48 -3.39 -11.41
N ARG A 128 -19.26 -2.30 -12.16
CA ARG A 128 -19.92 -1.02 -11.87
C ARG A 128 -21.40 -1.32 -11.97
N ILE A 129 -22.05 -1.58 -10.84
CA ILE A 129 -23.50 -1.68 -10.73
C ILE A 129 -24.05 -0.41 -11.40
N PRO A 130 -24.71 -0.51 -12.55
CA PRO A 130 -25.35 0.66 -13.15
C PRO A 130 -26.42 1.09 -12.17
N GLU A 131 -26.39 2.35 -11.72
CA GLU A 131 -27.57 2.96 -11.13
C GLU A 131 -28.71 2.79 -12.12
N GLU A 132 -29.69 2.00 -11.69
CA GLU A 132 -30.91 1.64 -12.38
C GLU A 132 -31.62 2.94 -12.81
N SER A 133 -31.44 3.31 -14.08
CA SER A 133 -32.23 4.36 -14.72
C SER A 133 -33.53 3.70 -15.18
N PRO A 134 -34.71 4.06 -14.66
CA PRO A 134 -35.94 3.42 -15.08
C PRO A 134 -36.21 3.82 -16.54
N THR A 135 -36.14 2.81 -17.42
CA THR A 135 -36.59 2.87 -18.80
C THR A 135 -38.11 2.89 -18.75
N GLU A 136 -38.72 4.06 -18.99
CA GLU A 136 -40.16 4.12 -19.28
C GLU A 136 -40.38 3.83 -20.76
N GLU A 137 -41.16 2.79 -20.95
CA GLU A 137 -41.35 1.98 -22.13
C GLU A 137 -42.19 2.73 -23.19
N GLN A 138 -41.61 2.94 -24.38
CA GLN A 138 -42.36 3.33 -25.57
C GLN A 138 -42.90 2.09 -26.27
N ALA A 139 -44.22 1.99 -26.43
CA ALA A 139 -44.91 1.12 -27.40
C ALA A 139 -46.34 1.66 -27.66
N PRO A 140 -47.05 1.27 -28.74
CA PRO A 140 -46.94 1.93 -30.04
C PRO A 140 -48.30 2.36 -30.65
N ASP A 141 -48.18 3.23 -31.67
CA ASP A 141 -49.00 3.38 -32.90
C ASP A 141 -50.42 2.77 -32.94
N GLN A 142 -51.46 3.63 -33.03
CA GLN A 142 -52.63 3.44 -33.91
C GLN A 142 -53.30 4.80 -34.26
N GLY A 143 -53.40 5.08 -35.57
CA GLY A 143 -54.70 5.28 -36.23
C GLY A 143 -55.44 6.62 -36.11
N GLU A 144 -55.64 7.21 -37.29
CA GLU A 144 -56.85 7.94 -37.72
C GLU A 144 -57.09 9.42 -37.34
N THR A 145 -56.71 10.26 -38.31
CA THR A 145 -57.58 11.19 -39.07
C THR A 145 -58.25 12.40 -38.40
N THR A 146 -58.07 13.50 -39.12
CA THR A 146 -59.01 14.59 -39.44
C THR A 146 -59.15 15.78 -38.47
N SER A 147 -58.86 16.94 -39.08
CA SER A 147 -59.76 18.08 -39.22
C SER A 147 -59.67 19.24 -38.22
N THR A 148 -59.28 20.39 -38.81
CA THR A 148 -59.82 21.76 -38.63
C THR A 148 -59.74 22.39 -37.23
N GLU A 149 -58.99 23.49 -37.07
CA GLU A 149 -59.42 24.88 -37.36
C GLU A 149 -60.06 25.56 -36.13
N ASN A 150 -59.71 26.83 -35.93
CA ASN A 150 -60.24 27.80 -34.96
C ASN A 150 -59.90 27.53 -33.49
N ALA A 151 -59.76 28.51 -32.60
CA ALA A 151 -59.68 29.97 -32.58
C ALA A 151 -59.28 30.25 -31.10
N GLU A 152 -58.36 31.17 -30.81
CA GLU A 152 -58.69 32.48 -30.25
C GLU A 152 -59.34 32.49 -28.85
N ALA A 153 -58.87 33.46 -28.03
CA ALA A 153 -59.47 34.02 -26.82
C ALA A 153 -59.07 33.45 -25.44
N SER A 154 -58.26 34.26 -24.75
CA SER A 154 -58.49 34.84 -23.42
C SER A 154 -59.41 34.11 -22.43
N SER A 155 -58.88 33.83 -21.24
CA SER A 155 -59.31 34.47 -19.99
C SER A 155 -58.38 34.12 -18.83
#